data_AF-A0A352GGH9-F1
#
_entry.id   AF-A0A352GGH9-F1
#
_cell.length_a   1.000
_cell.length_b   1.000
_cell.length_c   1.000
_cell.angle_alpha   90.00
_cell.angle_beta   90.00
_cell.angle_gamma   90.00
#
_symmetry.space_group_name_H-M   'P 1'
#
loop_
_entity.id
_entity.type
_entity.pdbx_description
1 polymer ?
#
loop_
_entity_poly.entity_id
_entity_poly.type
_entity_poly.pdbx_seq_one_letter_code
_entity_poly.pdbx_strand_id
1 'polypeptide(L)'
;MTIIAERTTEKRDVYPVFRGLTELGVSNTDLAEALETSPLSVAAWRSGEARMPARLIAFLTLILDSLVERKGSEAAVTASMFPELPAAGQIRTVRARDNLQQQQAFNCGFDRAHMESGLRLFLNWRNRKVFTDTRFVGVERGRTADIGHLGVAAT
;
A
#
# COMPACT_ATOMS: atom_id res chain seq x y z
N MET A 1 41.69 -4.43 12.74
CA MET A 1 41.00 -3.50 11.83
C MET A 1 39.51 -3.77 11.95
N THR A 2 38.79 -2.86 12.60
CA THR A 2 37.36 -3.01 12.89
C THR A 2 36.60 -2.18 11.86
N ILE A 3 35.98 -2.82 10.88
CA ILE A 3 34.92 -2.19 10.09
C ILE A 3 33.62 -2.73 10.64
N ILE A 4 32.98 -1.90 11.46
CA ILE A 4 31.63 -2.11 11.97
C ILE A 4 30.73 -2.18 10.74
N ALA A 5 30.18 -3.36 10.49
CA ALA A 5 29.03 -3.48 9.60
C ALA A 5 27.88 -2.72 10.29
N GLU A 6 27.67 -1.46 9.90
CA GLU A 6 26.34 -0.86 10.03
C GLU A 6 25.40 -1.69 9.16
N ARG A 7 24.87 -2.76 9.75
CA ARG A 7 23.63 -3.35 9.29
C ARG A 7 22.59 -2.25 9.53
N THR A 8 22.34 -1.43 8.51
CA THR A 8 21.01 -0.86 8.33
C THR A 8 20.08 -2.05 8.22
N THR A 9 19.57 -2.51 9.35
CA THR A 9 18.55 -3.55 9.40
C THR A 9 17.38 -2.99 8.60
N GLU A 10 17.21 -3.43 7.36
CA GLU A 10 15.95 -3.25 6.64
C GLU A 10 14.87 -3.73 7.60
N LYS A 11 14.14 -2.78 8.20
CA LYS A 11 13.15 -3.05 9.23
C LYS A 11 11.99 -3.72 8.51
N ARG A 12 12.09 -5.05 8.37
CA ARG A 12 11.15 -5.85 7.59
C ARG A 12 9.79 -5.76 8.28
N ASP A 13 8.77 -5.29 7.55
CA ASP A 13 7.43 -5.22 8.11
C ASP A 13 6.99 -6.60 8.62
N VAL A 14 6.41 -6.60 9.83
CA VAL A 14 5.91 -7.82 10.49
C VAL A 14 4.80 -8.48 9.67
N TYR A 15 3.90 -7.68 9.09
CA TYR A 15 2.75 -8.17 8.33
C TYR A 15 2.95 -7.93 6.83
N PRO A 16 2.81 -8.97 5.97
CA PRO A 16 2.91 -8.83 4.52
C PRO A 16 2.00 -7.74 3.92
N VAL A 17 0.82 -7.50 4.54
CA VAL A 17 -0.13 -6.46 4.09
C VAL A 17 0.50 -5.08 4.00
N PHE A 18 1.41 -4.72 4.92
CA PHE A 18 2.05 -3.41 4.91
C PHE A 18 3.00 -3.24 3.73
N ARG A 19 3.76 -4.30 3.37
CA ARG A 19 4.60 -4.30 2.18
C ARG A 19 3.76 -4.18 0.92
N GLY A 20 2.69 -4.97 0.82
CA GLY A 20 1.80 -4.92 -0.34
C GLY A 20 1.18 -3.54 -0.56
N LEU A 21 0.73 -2.88 0.52
CA LEU A 21 0.19 -1.52 0.45
C LEU A 21 1.27 -0.48 0.09
N THR A 22 2.50 -0.63 0.59
CA THR A 22 3.63 0.22 0.21
C THR A 22 4.03 0.06 -1.26
N GLU A 23 4.01 -1.15 -1.82
CA GLU A 23 4.22 -1.38 -3.26
C GLU A 23 3.19 -0.63 -4.11
N LEU A 24 1.96 -0.47 -3.61
CA LEU A 24 0.89 0.29 -4.27
C LEU A 24 0.90 1.81 -3.95
N GLY A 25 1.94 2.29 -3.26
CA GLY A 25 2.12 3.71 -2.93
C GLY A 25 1.33 4.21 -1.73
N VAL A 26 0.76 3.33 -0.90
CA VAL A 26 0.02 3.73 0.31
C VAL A 26 1.02 4.09 1.42
N SER A 27 0.94 5.33 1.90
CA SER A 27 1.81 5.85 2.96
C SER A 27 1.31 5.50 4.36
N ASN A 28 2.16 5.64 5.38
CA ASN A 28 1.72 5.48 6.78
C ASN A 28 0.67 6.50 7.20
N THR A 29 0.66 7.69 6.58
CA THR A 29 -0.37 8.71 6.82
C THR A 29 -1.72 8.26 6.26
N ASP A 30 -1.74 7.69 5.06
CA ASP A 30 -2.97 7.15 4.46
C ASP A 30 -3.53 5.99 5.29
N LEU A 31 -2.64 5.13 5.79
CA LEU A 31 -3.02 4.03 6.69
C LEU A 31 -3.58 4.56 8.02
N ALA A 32 -2.96 5.58 8.59
CA ALA A 32 -3.42 6.19 9.83
C ALA A 32 -4.81 6.81 9.67
N GLU A 33 -5.06 7.50 8.56
CA GLU A 33 -6.37 8.02 8.20
C GLU A 33 -7.41 6.89 8.05
N ALA A 34 -7.09 5.86 7.27
CA ALA A 34 -8.00 4.73 7.02
C ALA A 34 -8.34 3.92 8.29
N LEU A 35 -7.40 3.85 9.24
CA LEU A 35 -7.54 3.12 10.50
C LEU A 35 -8.06 3.99 11.65
N GLU A 36 -8.32 5.28 11.41
CA GLU A 36 -8.71 6.27 12.43
C GLU A 36 -7.74 6.26 13.62
N THR A 37 -6.44 6.28 13.34
CA THR A 37 -5.36 6.16 14.33
C THR A 37 -4.20 7.12 14.04
N SER A 38 -3.14 7.07 14.85
CA SER A 38 -1.94 7.89 14.63
C SER A 38 -0.93 7.19 13.70
N PRO A 39 -0.15 7.93 12.90
CA PRO A 39 0.97 7.36 12.12
C PRO A 39 2.00 6.63 12.99
N LEU A 40 2.17 7.07 14.25
CA LEU A 40 3.05 6.42 15.22
C LEU A 40 2.56 5.01 15.56
N SER A 41 1.25 4.83 15.73
CA SER A 41 0.63 3.51 15.96
C SER A 41 0.87 2.57 14.77
N VAL A 42 0.72 3.08 13.54
CA VAL A 42 1.04 2.31 12.32
C VAL A 42 2.51 1.91 12.30
N ALA A 43 3.43 2.83 12.59
CA ALA A 43 4.86 2.53 12.64
C ALA A 43 5.20 1.46 13.69
N ALA A 44 4.60 1.53 14.88
CA ALA A 44 4.77 0.53 15.94
C ALA A 44 4.24 -0.85 15.54
N TRP A 45 3.14 -0.93 14.80
CA TRP A 45 2.63 -2.20 14.27
C TRP A 45 3.52 -2.77 13.17
N ARG A 46 4.06 -1.92 12.29
CA ARG A 46 4.97 -2.34 11.21
C ARG A 46 6.26 -2.93 11.76
N SER A 47 6.82 -2.32 12.80
CA SER A 47 8.04 -2.77 13.45
C SER A 47 7.87 -3.94 14.41
N GLY A 48 6.63 -4.26 14.81
CA GLY A 48 6.35 -5.24 15.84
C GLY A 48 6.53 -4.74 17.26
N GLU A 49 6.79 -3.45 17.46
CA GLU A 49 6.81 -2.81 18.79
C GLU A 49 5.45 -2.89 19.48
N ALA A 50 4.36 -2.90 18.70
CA ALA A 50 3.01 -3.16 19.18
C ALA A 50 2.34 -4.25 18.34
N ARG A 51 1.52 -5.08 18.99
CA ARG A 51 0.68 -6.05 18.29
C ARG A 51 -0.49 -5.34 17.61
N MET A 52 -0.68 -5.61 16.32
CA MET A 52 -1.84 -5.09 15.59
C MET A 52 -3.09 -5.95 15.89
N PRO A 53 -4.26 -5.35 16.15
CA PRO A 53 -5.51 -6.09 16.30
C PRO A 53 -5.86 -6.87 15.02
N ALA A 54 -6.23 -8.16 15.16
CA ALA A 54 -6.52 -9.05 14.03
C ALA A 54 -7.61 -8.51 13.10
N ARG A 55 -8.66 -7.88 13.64
CA ARG A 55 -9.71 -7.22 12.82
C ARG A 55 -9.16 -6.14 11.89
N LEU A 56 -8.12 -5.39 12.32
CA LEU A 56 -7.51 -4.34 11.50
C LEU A 56 -6.62 -4.94 10.42
N ILE A 57 -5.94 -6.05 10.71
CA ILE A 57 -5.17 -6.80 9.71
C ILE A 57 -6.11 -7.35 8.61
N ALA A 58 -7.24 -7.95 9.02
CA ALA A 58 -8.27 -8.41 8.08
C ALA A 58 -8.83 -7.27 7.23
N PHE A 59 -9.13 -6.12 7.84
CA PHE A 59 -9.55 -4.90 7.14
C PHE A 59 -8.51 -4.42 6.11
N LEU A 60 -7.25 -4.27 6.48
CA LEU A 60 -6.18 -3.86 5.56
C LEU A 60 -5.96 -4.88 4.43
N THR A 61 -6.19 -6.17 4.69
CA THR A 61 -6.09 -7.21 3.65
C THR A 61 -7.13 -6.98 2.56
N LEU A 62 -8.37 -6.64 2.93
CA LEU A 62 -9.43 -6.32 1.97
C LEU A 62 -9.16 -5.02 1.20
N ILE A 63 -8.55 -4.02 1.86
CA ILE A 63 -8.05 -2.83 1.16
C ILE A 63 -7.02 -3.26 0.10
N LEU A 64 -5.99 -4.02 0.49
CA LEU A 64 -4.94 -4.46 -0.43
C LEU A 64 -5.53 -5.23 -1.62
N ASP A 65 -6.43 -6.17 -1.38
CA ASP A 65 -7.13 -6.94 -2.42
C ASP A 65 -7.84 -6.02 -3.43
N SER A 66 -8.65 -5.07 -2.93
CA SER A 66 -9.36 -4.11 -3.78
C SER A 66 -8.42 -3.19 -4.59
N LEU A 67 -7.27 -2.83 -4.02
CA LEU A 67 -6.28 -1.99 -4.71
C LEU A 67 -5.53 -2.77 -5.78
N VAL A 68 -5.15 -4.03 -5.51
CA VAL A 68 -4.50 -4.92 -6.48
C VAL A 68 -5.40 -5.16 -7.69
N GLU A 69 -6.68 -5.46 -7.47
CA GLU A 69 -7.64 -5.69 -8.55
C GLU A 69 -7.79 -4.46 -9.46
N ARG A 70 -7.98 -3.30 -8.84
CA ARG A 70 -8.14 -2.04 -9.58
C ARG A 70 -6.87 -1.62 -10.32
N LYS A 71 -5.70 -1.70 -9.67
CA LYS A 71 -4.41 -1.37 -10.29
C LYS A 71 -4.05 -2.32 -11.42
N GLY A 72 -4.38 -3.61 -11.27
CA GLY A 72 -4.23 -4.60 -12.34
C GLY A 72 -5.12 -4.26 -13.54
N SER A 73 -6.37 -3.84 -13.29
CA SER A 73 -7.29 -3.41 -14.35
C SER A 73 -6.81 -2.14 -15.07
N GLU A 74 -6.38 -1.11 -14.31
CA GLU A 74 -5.79 0.12 -14.87
C GLU A 74 -4.55 -0.18 -15.73
N ALA A 75 -3.68 -1.09 -15.27
CA ALA A 75 -2.48 -1.48 -15.99
C ALA A 75 -2.79 -2.24 -17.28
N ALA A 76 -3.79 -3.13 -17.28
CA ALA A 76 -4.22 -3.85 -18.48
C ALA A 76 -4.78 -2.90 -19.55
N VAL A 77 -5.62 -1.95 -19.12
CA VAL A 77 -6.18 -0.89 -19.97
C VAL A 77 -5.06 -0.02 -20.56
N THR A 78 -4.10 0.40 -19.73
CA THR A 78 -2.97 1.23 -20.17
C THR A 78 -2.07 0.49 -21.16
N ALA A 79 -1.75 -0.78 -20.89
CA ALA A 79 -0.94 -1.60 -21.79
C ALA A 79 -1.60 -1.80 -23.15
N SER A 80 -2.94 -1.90 -23.19
CA SER A 80 -3.69 -1.99 -24.44
C SER A 80 -3.69 -0.69 -25.25
N MET A 81 -3.70 0.47 -24.60
CA MET A 81 -3.75 1.78 -25.27
C MET A 81 -2.37 2.31 -25.64
N PHE A 82 -1.34 1.97 -24.85
CA PHE A 82 0.01 2.53 -24.95
C PHE A 82 1.06 1.42 -24.80
N PRO A 83 1.29 0.59 -25.84
CA PRO A 83 2.17 -0.58 -25.76
C PRO A 83 3.65 -0.26 -25.47
N GLU A 84 4.09 0.96 -25.78
CA GLU A 84 5.49 1.39 -25.61
C GLU A 84 5.80 1.99 -24.23
N LEU A 85 4.80 2.14 -23.35
CA LEU A 85 5.03 2.69 -22.00
C LEU A 85 5.71 1.66 -21.07
N PRO A 86 6.66 2.10 -20.22
CA PRO A 86 7.36 1.20 -19.30
C PRO A 86 6.43 0.49 -18.30
N ALA A 87 6.63 -0.83 -18.15
CA ALA A 87 5.85 -1.71 -17.27
C ALA A 87 6.14 -1.57 -15.76
N ALA A 88 6.81 -0.51 -15.31
CA ALA A 88 7.26 -0.37 -13.91
C ALA A 88 6.10 -0.48 -12.89
N GLY A 89 4.90 0.03 -13.24
CA GLY A 89 3.69 -0.12 -12.42
C GLY A 89 3.17 -1.56 -12.32
N GLN A 90 3.42 -2.39 -13.33
CA GLN A 90 3.02 -3.80 -13.32
C GLN A 90 3.85 -4.60 -12.32
N ILE A 91 5.17 -4.37 -12.26
CA ILE A 91 6.05 -5.07 -11.32
C ILE A 91 5.62 -4.84 -9.87
N ARG A 92 5.30 -3.59 -9.51
CA ARG A 92 4.81 -3.26 -8.17
C ARG A 92 3.46 -3.93 -7.86
N THR A 93 2.56 -3.98 -8.84
CA THR A 93 1.26 -4.67 -8.69
C THR A 93 1.42 -6.18 -8.51
N VAL A 94 2.37 -6.81 -9.22
CA VAL A 94 2.71 -8.23 -9.03
C VAL A 94 3.25 -8.48 -7.63
N ARG A 95 4.21 -7.68 -7.16
CA ARG A 95 4.72 -7.79 -5.78
C ARG A 95 3.64 -7.57 -4.72
N ALA A 96 2.74 -6.62 -4.94
CA ALA A 96 1.59 -6.40 -4.06
C ALA A 96 0.67 -7.63 -4.00
N ARG A 97 0.46 -8.31 -5.14
CA ARG A 97 -0.29 -9.56 -5.22
C ARG A 97 0.38 -10.71 -4.47
N ASP A 98 1.69 -10.85 -4.56
CA ASP A 98 2.44 -11.86 -3.80
C ASP A 98 2.32 -11.62 -2.28
N ASN A 99 2.41 -10.36 -1.85
CA ASN A 99 2.21 -9.99 -0.45
C ASN A 99 0.77 -10.25 0.00
N LEU A 100 -0.22 -10.03 -0.87
CA LEU A 100 -1.62 -10.35 -0.59
C LEU A 100 -1.83 -11.85 -0.38
N GLN A 101 -1.24 -12.70 -1.22
CA GLN A 101 -1.32 -14.16 -1.05
C GLN A 101 -0.69 -14.61 0.28
N GLN A 102 0.48 -14.07 0.62
CA GLN A 102 1.12 -14.33 1.91
C GLN A 102 0.24 -13.87 3.09
N GLN A 103 -0.40 -12.71 2.96
CA GLN A 103 -1.30 -12.20 3.98
C GLN A 103 -2.58 -13.04 4.12
N GLN A 104 -3.15 -13.52 3.03
CA GLN A 104 -4.32 -14.39 3.05
C GLN A 104 -4.01 -15.71 3.76
N ALA A 105 -2.83 -16.30 3.51
CA ALA A 105 -2.35 -17.47 4.24
C ALA A 105 -2.16 -17.18 5.74
N PHE A 106 -1.64 -16.00 6.10
CA PHE A 106 -1.54 -15.56 7.49
C PHE A 106 -2.92 -15.43 8.16
N ASN A 107 -3.91 -14.89 7.45
CA ASN A 107 -5.27 -14.68 7.96
C ASN A 107 -6.04 -15.99 8.18
N CYS A 108 -5.60 -17.12 7.64
CA CYS A 108 -6.19 -18.44 7.95
C CYS A 108 -6.14 -18.76 9.45
N GLY A 109 -5.24 -18.13 10.21
CA GLY A 109 -5.17 -18.26 11.66
C GLY A 109 -6.18 -17.40 12.44
N PHE A 110 -6.97 -16.56 11.78
CA PHE A 110 -7.98 -15.73 12.43
C PHE A 110 -9.30 -16.48 12.59
N ASP A 111 -9.95 -16.27 13.73
CA ASP A 111 -11.33 -16.72 13.89
C ASP A 111 -12.29 -15.92 12.98
N ARG A 112 -13.48 -16.48 12.82
CA ARG A 112 -14.54 -15.88 12.01
C ARG A 112 -14.95 -14.49 12.51
N ALA A 113 -14.95 -14.25 13.82
CA ALA A 113 -15.40 -12.99 14.40
C ALA A 113 -14.46 -11.82 14.02
N HIS A 114 -13.16 -12.06 13.99
CA HIS A 114 -12.18 -11.08 13.52
C HIS A 114 -12.31 -10.80 12.03
N MET A 115 -12.53 -11.84 11.22
CA MET A 115 -12.74 -11.69 9.78
C MET A 115 -14.02 -10.91 9.46
N GLU A 116 -15.13 -11.22 10.11
CA GLU A 116 -16.39 -10.48 9.96
C GLU A 116 -16.28 -9.03 10.43
N SER A 117 -15.57 -8.79 11.53
CA SER A 117 -15.30 -7.44 12.03
C SER A 117 -14.46 -6.63 11.04
N GLY A 118 -13.42 -7.24 10.47
CA GLY A 118 -12.59 -6.62 9.43
C GLY A 118 -13.38 -6.30 8.16
N LEU A 119 -14.28 -7.20 7.75
CA LEU A 119 -15.19 -6.97 6.62
C LEU A 119 -16.14 -5.79 6.87
N ARG A 120 -16.71 -5.66 8.07
CA ARG A 120 -17.57 -4.51 8.42
C ARG A 120 -16.82 -3.19 8.32
N LEU A 121 -15.58 -3.16 8.80
CA LEU A 121 -14.71 -1.98 8.66
C LEU A 121 -14.46 -1.66 7.19
N PHE A 122 -14.15 -2.67 6.38
CA PHE A 122 -13.93 -2.51 4.94
C PHE A 122 -15.15 -1.93 4.23
N LEU A 123 -16.34 -2.49 4.47
CA LEU A 123 -17.57 -2.02 3.84
C LEU A 123 -17.91 -0.59 4.26
N ASN A 124 -17.72 -0.23 5.52
CA ASN A 124 -17.92 1.14 6.00
C ASN A 124 -16.92 2.11 5.34
N TRP A 125 -15.63 1.77 5.33
CA TRP A 125 -14.59 2.54 4.67
C TRP A 125 -14.87 2.74 3.17
N ARG A 126 -15.22 1.65 2.47
CA ARG A 126 -15.53 1.67 1.03
C ARG A 126 -16.72 2.58 0.75
N ASN A 127 -17.79 2.46 1.54
CA ASN A 127 -18.97 3.31 1.37
C ASN A 127 -18.63 4.79 1.58
N ARG A 128 -17.86 5.14 2.62
CA ARG A 128 -17.41 6.53 2.83
C ARG A 128 -16.62 7.05 1.63
N LYS A 129 -15.63 6.29 1.15
CA LYS A 129 -14.73 6.72 0.05
C LYS A 129 -15.43 6.80 -1.32
N VAL A 130 -16.38 5.90 -1.62
CA VAL A 130 -17.23 5.99 -2.84
C VAL A 130 -17.95 7.35 -2.91
N PHE A 131 -18.27 7.96 -1.77
CA PHE A 131 -18.97 9.24 -1.70
C PHE A 131 -18.07 10.46 -1.44
N THR A 132 -16.76 10.32 -1.17
CA THR A 132 -15.96 11.47 -0.68
C THR A 132 -14.55 11.70 -1.23
N ASP A 133 -13.80 10.74 -1.80
CA ASP A 133 -12.36 11.02 -1.96
C ASP A 133 -11.61 10.29 -3.11
N THR A 134 -10.89 11.08 -3.91
CA THR A 134 -10.02 10.68 -5.02
C THR A 134 -8.60 10.30 -4.59
N ARG A 135 -8.22 10.38 -3.31
CA ARG A 135 -6.84 10.06 -2.86
C ARG A 135 -6.41 8.60 -3.04
N PHE A 136 -7.36 7.67 -2.96
CA PHE A 136 -7.10 6.29 -3.36
C PHE A 136 -7.34 6.10 -4.86
N VAL A 137 -7.95 7.04 -5.59
CA VAL A 137 -8.05 6.99 -7.05
C VAL A 137 -6.66 7.25 -7.62
N GLY A 138 -6.29 6.48 -8.65
CA GLY A 138 -4.90 6.33 -9.06
C GLY A 138 -4.10 7.63 -9.18
N VAL A 139 -2.81 7.49 -8.84
CA VAL A 139 -1.68 8.32 -9.26
C VAL A 139 -1.38 9.48 -8.30
N GLU A 140 -0.33 9.32 -7.49
CA GLU A 140 0.55 10.44 -7.14
C GLU A 140 0.85 11.18 -8.44
N ARG A 141 0.26 12.37 -8.63
CA ARG A 141 0.89 13.36 -9.52
C ARG A 141 2.31 13.48 -9.01
N GLY A 142 3.24 13.08 -9.88
CA GLY A 142 4.65 13.00 -9.57
C GLY A 142 5.07 14.17 -8.71
N ARG A 143 5.68 13.83 -7.57
CA ARG A 143 6.63 14.69 -6.89
C ARG A 143 7.44 15.36 -7.99
N THR A 144 7.24 16.66 -8.18
CA THR A 144 7.86 17.47 -9.23
C THR A 144 9.33 17.12 -9.25
N ALA A 145 9.73 16.33 -10.26
CA ALA A 145 11.12 16.22 -10.61
C ALA A 145 11.54 17.65 -10.92
N ASP A 146 12.50 18.12 -10.15
CA ASP A 146 13.22 19.36 -10.34
C ASP A 146 13.91 19.26 -11.70
N ILE A 147 13.18 19.54 -12.78
CA ILE A 147 13.76 19.65 -14.12
C ILE A 147 14.42 21.01 -14.10
N GLY A 148 15.73 20.95 -13.95
CA GLY A 148 16.61 22.09 -13.96
C GLY A 148 16.26 23.09 -15.07
N HIS A 149 16.35 24.34 -14.65
CA HIS A 149 16.50 25.55 -15.45
C HIS A 149 17.09 25.30 -16.85
N LEU A 150 16.22 25.05 -17.84
CA LEU A 150 16.58 25.13 -19.25
C LEU A 150 16.44 26.58 -19.67
N GLY A 151 17.60 27.22 -19.83
CA GLY A 151 17.74 28.60 -20.26
C GLY A 151 17.09 28.83 -21.62
N VAL A 152 16.29 29.89 -21.70
CA VAL A 152 15.86 30.48 -22.96
C VAL A 152 16.78 31.68 -23.21
N ALA A 153 17.78 31.48 -24.07
CA ALA A 153 18.43 32.59 -24.76
C ALA A 153 17.43 33.08 -25.81
N ALA A 154 16.90 34.29 -25.62
CA ALA A 154 16.18 35.00 -26.66
C ALA A 154 17.22 35.61 -27.62
N THR A 155 17.07 35.27 -28.91
CA THR A 155 17.68 35.93 -30.06
C THR A 155 17.28 37.39 -30.17
#